data_AF-X0WJL6-F1
#
_entry.id   AF-X0WJL6-F1
#
_cell.length_a   1.000
_cell.length_b   1.000
_cell.length_c   1.000
_cell.angle_alpha   90.00
_cell.angle_beta   90.00
_cell.angle_gamma   90.00
#
_symmetry.space_group_name_H-M   'P 1'
#
loop_
_entity.id
_entity.type
_entity.pdbx_description
1 polymer ?
#
loop_
_entity_poly.entity_id
_entity_poly.type
_entity_poly.pdbx_seq_one_letter_code
_entity_poly.pdbx_strand_id
1 'polypeptide(L)'
;GLNSPLPNWEKETHTSINDAINKCLDELKKDISSAEKALVNCTVSPSSEMYRNLVDELGCFEKKSVGSGTKTAVLALYLSYAFRKNPHDGLVTAANLLGSDTDTIATMAGAIMGATINVEPPEQVADMKYLTNEAKRLFAISNDENVENQSYPDMLYWEPPQTQIDVVGKYKDKWVIQGLGEATPGDIVGKKGGRDSTVWQWFHLEFGQSVLIKRRHMPKVVKEENLPVKNVSISAQNELGTSKQYRV
;
A
#
# COMPACT_ATOMS: atom_id res chain seq x y z
N GLY A 1 -30.97 21.99 4.60
CA GLY A 1 -30.26 22.62 3.48
C GLY A 1 -28.91 21.98 3.36
N LEU A 2 -28.76 21.04 2.43
CA LEU A 2 -27.47 20.43 2.12
C LEU A 2 -26.75 21.40 1.19
N ASN A 3 -25.80 22.16 1.73
CA ASN A 3 -24.87 22.92 0.89
C ASN A 3 -24.08 21.88 0.08
N SER A 4 -24.29 21.88 -1.24
CA SER A 4 -23.46 21.09 -2.14
C SER A 4 -21.99 21.45 -1.89
N PRO A 5 -21.08 20.48 -1.78
CA PRO A 5 -19.67 20.74 -1.51
C PRO A 5 -19.00 21.55 -2.64
N LEU A 6 -19.56 21.52 -3.85
CA LEU A 6 -19.03 22.19 -5.04
C LEU A 6 -19.09 23.72 -4.95
N PRO A 7 -20.26 24.37 -4.73
CA PRO A 7 -20.32 25.82 -4.53
C PRO A 7 -19.45 26.35 -3.39
N ASN A 8 -19.30 25.58 -2.31
CA ASN A 8 -18.45 25.98 -1.19
C ASN A 8 -16.96 25.93 -1.58
N TRP A 9 -16.53 24.89 -2.28
CA TRP A 9 -15.15 24.76 -2.75
C TRP A 9 -14.76 25.89 -3.73
N GLU A 10 -15.62 26.23 -4.69
CA GLU A 10 -15.34 27.32 -5.65
C GLU A 10 -15.26 28.68 -4.94
N LYS A 11 -16.09 28.88 -3.91
CA LYS A 11 -16.09 30.09 -3.10
C LYS A 11 -14.81 30.25 -2.29
N GLU A 12 -14.33 29.16 -1.67
CA GLU A 12 -13.11 29.15 -0.84
C GLU A 12 -11.82 29.23 -1.68
N THR A 13 -11.80 28.60 -2.85
CA THR A 13 -10.63 28.60 -3.74
C THR A 13 -10.58 29.76 -4.72
N HIS A 14 -11.67 30.56 -4.78
CA HIS A 14 -11.84 31.66 -5.73
C HIS A 14 -11.60 31.26 -7.19
N THR A 15 -11.86 30.00 -7.53
CA THR A 15 -11.61 29.40 -8.85
C THR A 15 -12.79 28.51 -9.22
N SER A 16 -13.18 28.50 -10.51
CA SER A 16 -14.21 27.57 -10.98
C SER A 16 -13.65 26.15 -11.13
N ILE A 17 -14.50 25.14 -11.00
CA ILE A 17 -14.07 23.74 -11.20
C ILE A 17 -13.50 23.51 -12.61
N ASN A 18 -14.07 24.16 -13.62
CA ASN A 18 -13.61 24.05 -15.01
C ASN A 18 -12.21 24.63 -15.17
N ASP A 19 -11.94 25.79 -14.58
CA ASP A 19 -10.61 26.42 -14.64
C ASP A 19 -9.58 25.57 -13.89
N ALA A 20 -9.94 24.99 -12.74
CA ALA A 20 -9.07 24.12 -11.98
C ALA A 20 -8.74 22.82 -12.73
N ILE A 21 -9.74 22.20 -13.39
CA ILE A 21 -9.54 21.03 -14.24
C ILE A 21 -8.61 21.39 -15.42
N ASN A 22 -8.89 22.50 -16.12
CA ASN A 22 -8.07 22.92 -17.26
C ASN A 22 -6.62 23.19 -16.84
N LYS A 23 -6.42 23.86 -15.70
CA LYS A 23 -5.08 24.09 -15.14
C LYS A 23 -4.36 22.77 -14.83
N CYS A 24 -5.05 21.81 -14.21
CA CYS A 24 -4.48 20.47 -13.93
C CYS A 24 -4.10 19.74 -15.23
N LEU A 25 -4.95 19.80 -16.27
CA LEU A 25 -4.67 19.21 -17.57
C LEU A 25 -3.45 19.85 -18.25
N ASP A 26 -3.32 21.17 -18.16
CA ASP A 26 -2.18 21.90 -18.74
C ASP A 26 -0.88 21.61 -17.99
N GLU A 27 -0.92 21.50 -16.66
CA GLU A 27 0.21 21.03 -15.85
C GLU A 27 0.63 19.60 -16.24
N LEU A 28 -0.33 18.69 -16.37
CA LEU A 28 -0.08 17.31 -16.81
C LEU A 28 0.55 17.22 -18.20
N LYS A 29 0.02 17.97 -19.18
CA LYS A 29 0.60 18.02 -20.54
C LYS A 29 2.03 18.52 -20.52
N LYS A 30 2.31 19.54 -19.70
CA LYS A 30 3.67 20.07 -19.54
C LYS A 30 4.61 19.01 -18.95
N ASP A 31 4.20 18.34 -17.89
CA ASP A 31 4.99 17.31 -17.23
C ASP A 31 5.30 16.13 -18.18
N ILE A 32 4.30 15.68 -18.95
CA ILE A 32 4.48 14.65 -19.98
C ILE A 32 5.47 15.13 -21.06
N SER A 33 5.32 16.36 -21.54
CA SER A 33 6.21 16.93 -22.56
C SER A 33 7.66 17.01 -22.07
N SER A 34 7.88 17.35 -20.80
CA SER A 34 9.21 17.35 -20.17
C SER A 34 9.78 15.94 -20.07
N ALA A 35 8.97 14.96 -19.67
CA ALA A 35 9.38 13.55 -19.63
C ALA A 35 9.74 13.01 -21.03
N GLU A 36 8.97 13.33 -22.06
CA GLU A 36 9.26 12.96 -23.45
C GLU A 36 10.59 13.54 -23.94
N LYS A 37 10.85 14.83 -23.66
CA LYS A 37 12.14 15.47 -23.99
C LYS A 37 13.30 14.77 -23.28
N ALA A 38 13.13 14.46 -21.99
CA ALA A 38 14.13 13.72 -21.24
C ALA A 38 14.38 12.31 -21.82
N LEU A 39 13.36 11.65 -22.37
CA LEU A 39 13.48 10.36 -23.02
C LEU A 39 14.23 10.42 -24.36
N VAL A 40 13.99 11.45 -25.19
CA VAL A 40 14.72 11.64 -26.46
C VAL A 40 16.23 11.77 -26.22
N ASN A 41 16.61 12.46 -25.14
CA ASN A 41 18.01 12.63 -24.75
C ASN A 41 18.63 11.34 -24.16
N CYS A 42 17.83 10.31 -23.88
CA CYS A 42 18.20 9.07 -23.19
C CYS A 42 18.63 7.94 -24.15
N THR A 43 18.81 8.24 -25.44
CA THR A 43 18.90 7.25 -26.53
C THR A 43 20.07 6.26 -26.47
N VAL A 44 21.06 6.47 -25.59
CA VAL A 44 22.22 5.58 -25.46
C VAL A 44 22.37 4.98 -24.06
N SER A 45 22.19 5.77 -22.99
CA SER A 45 22.22 5.26 -21.62
C SER A 45 21.42 6.17 -20.68
N PRO A 46 20.35 5.69 -20.05
CA PRO A 46 19.70 6.43 -18.98
C PRO A 46 20.65 6.60 -17.80
N SER A 47 20.61 7.74 -17.12
CA SER A 47 21.44 8.03 -15.97
C SER A 47 20.63 8.62 -14.81
N SER A 48 21.16 8.47 -13.60
CA SER A 48 20.58 9.06 -12.39
C SER A 48 20.51 10.58 -12.46
N GLU A 49 21.46 11.23 -13.14
CA GLU A 49 21.47 12.68 -13.34
C GLU A 49 20.32 13.14 -14.23
N MET A 50 20.03 12.42 -15.31
CA MET A 50 18.89 12.74 -16.18
C MET A 50 17.56 12.62 -15.44
N TYR A 51 17.40 11.56 -14.65
CA TYR A 51 16.23 11.40 -13.80
C TYR A 51 16.12 12.52 -12.76
N ARG A 52 17.22 12.85 -12.07
CA ARG A 52 17.26 13.96 -11.11
C ARG A 52 16.84 15.29 -11.75
N ASN A 53 17.33 15.57 -12.95
CA ASN A 53 17.00 16.80 -13.67
C ASN A 53 15.50 16.86 -14.03
N LEU A 54 14.91 15.74 -14.43
CA LEU A 54 13.46 15.66 -14.67
C LEU A 54 12.66 15.89 -13.38
N VAL A 55 13.08 15.27 -12.27
CA VAL A 55 12.43 15.46 -10.95
C VAL A 55 12.48 16.93 -10.52
N ASP A 56 13.62 17.60 -10.74
CA ASP A 56 13.77 19.03 -10.47
C ASP A 56 12.88 19.89 -11.39
N GLU A 57 12.86 19.60 -12.70
CA GLU A 57 12.02 20.30 -13.68
C GLU A 57 10.52 20.20 -13.36
N LEU A 58 10.08 19.04 -12.87
CA LEU A 58 8.69 18.80 -12.45
C LEU A 58 8.37 19.44 -11.07
N GLY A 59 9.37 19.97 -10.37
CA GLY A 59 9.26 20.57 -9.03
C GLY A 59 9.09 19.55 -7.92
N CYS A 60 9.49 18.29 -8.12
CA CYS A 60 9.25 17.18 -7.19
C CYS A 60 10.22 17.12 -6.00
N PHE A 61 11.06 18.15 -5.81
CA PHE A 61 11.79 18.40 -4.56
C PHE A 61 11.09 19.41 -3.64
N GLU A 62 10.09 20.13 -4.15
CA GLU A 62 9.38 21.12 -3.37
C GLU A 62 8.29 20.46 -2.51
N LYS A 63 8.21 20.84 -1.23
CA LYS A 63 7.20 20.28 -0.29
C LYS A 63 5.75 20.37 -0.78
N LYS A 64 5.43 21.31 -1.66
CA LYS A 64 4.08 21.50 -2.23
C LYS A 64 3.69 20.43 -3.24
N SER A 65 4.67 19.77 -3.84
CA SER A 65 4.52 18.87 -5.00
C SER A 65 5.14 17.49 -4.78
N VAL A 66 5.99 17.33 -3.77
CA VAL A 66 6.39 16.00 -3.27
C VAL A 66 5.12 15.23 -2.87
N GLY A 67 4.96 14.02 -3.39
CA GLY A 67 3.75 13.21 -3.17
C GLY A 67 2.57 13.56 -4.07
N SER A 68 2.76 14.41 -5.08
CA SER A 68 1.73 14.66 -6.10
C SER A 68 1.51 13.39 -6.93
N GLY A 69 0.33 12.76 -6.81
CA GLY A 69 0.03 11.50 -7.48
C GLY A 69 0.21 11.53 -9.00
N THR A 70 -0.11 12.66 -9.64
CA THR A 70 0.07 12.83 -11.10
C THR A 70 1.54 12.89 -11.50
N LYS A 71 2.36 13.69 -10.80
CA LYS A 71 3.79 13.81 -11.06
C LYS A 71 4.53 12.51 -10.75
N THR A 72 4.18 11.86 -9.64
CA THR A 72 4.68 10.54 -9.26
C THR A 72 4.40 9.50 -10.36
N ALA A 73 3.19 9.49 -10.94
CA ALA A 73 2.86 8.60 -12.06
C ALA A 73 3.69 8.88 -13.33
N VAL A 74 3.89 10.15 -13.69
CA VAL A 74 4.73 10.53 -14.85
C VAL A 74 6.19 10.08 -14.64
N LEU A 75 6.74 10.32 -13.46
CA LEU A 75 8.11 9.92 -13.12
C LEU A 75 8.27 8.39 -13.10
N ALA A 76 7.29 7.66 -12.56
CA ALA A 76 7.28 6.20 -12.58
C ALA A 76 7.24 5.64 -14.00
N LEU A 77 6.43 6.23 -14.89
CA LEU A 77 6.38 5.85 -16.31
C LEU A 77 7.70 6.15 -17.03
N TYR A 78 8.29 7.33 -16.79
CA TYR A 78 9.60 7.69 -17.32
C TYR A 78 10.66 6.66 -16.93
N LEU A 79 10.77 6.32 -15.64
CA LEU A 79 11.72 5.32 -15.15
C LEU A 79 11.49 3.96 -15.81
N SER A 80 10.24 3.52 -15.86
CA SER A 80 9.86 2.24 -16.45
C SER A 80 10.28 2.13 -17.92
N TYR A 81 10.14 3.21 -18.68
CA TYR A 81 10.51 3.23 -20.09
C TYR A 81 12.02 3.43 -20.32
N ALA A 82 12.63 4.39 -19.61
CA ALA A 82 14.04 4.74 -19.74
C ALA A 82 14.92 3.55 -19.35
N PHE A 83 14.60 2.88 -18.24
CA PHE A 83 15.36 1.76 -17.69
C PHE A 83 14.80 0.38 -18.07
N ARG A 84 13.91 0.28 -19.08
CA ARG A 84 13.29 -1.00 -19.50
C ARG A 84 14.26 -2.16 -19.79
N LYS A 85 15.51 -1.85 -20.15
CA LYS A 85 16.56 -2.84 -20.39
C LYS A 85 17.28 -3.28 -19.11
N ASN A 86 17.35 -2.40 -18.11
CA ASN A 86 17.96 -2.63 -16.80
C ASN A 86 17.01 -2.13 -15.67
N PRO A 87 15.89 -2.83 -15.40
CA PRO A 87 14.86 -2.35 -14.46
C PRO A 87 15.39 -2.08 -13.05
N HIS A 88 16.32 -2.91 -12.58
CA HIS A 88 16.96 -2.77 -11.28
C HIS A 88 17.66 -1.42 -11.11
N ASP A 89 18.47 -1.00 -12.10
CA ASP A 89 19.14 0.30 -12.09
C ASP A 89 18.15 1.47 -11.99
N GLY A 90 16.98 1.34 -12.62
CA GLY A 90 15.90 2.33 -12.55
C GLY A 90 15.31 2.44 -11.15
N LEU A 91 15.07 1.31 -10.48
CA LEU A 91 14.58 1.28 -9.11
C LEU A 91 15.62 1.81 -8.12
N VAL A 92 16.89 1.42 -8.27
CA VAL A 92 18.00 1.95 -7.47
C VAL A 92 18.12 3.46 -7.65
N THR A 93 17.95 3.96 -8.88
CA THR A 93 17.96 5.39 -9.19
C THR A 93 16.84 6.14 -8.47
N ALA A 94 15.62 5.59 -8.48
CA ALA A 94 14.47 6.17 -7.78
C ALA A 94 14.67 6.18 -6.26
N ALA A 95 15.06 5.03 -5.68
CA ALA A 95 15.22 4.85 -4.24
C ALA A 95 16.34 5.73 -3.65
N ASN A 96 17.37 6.05 -4.43
CA ASN A 96 18.49 6.88 -3.97
C ASN A 96 18.30 8.38 -4.21
N LEU A 97 17.20 8.82 -4.83
CA LEU A 97 16.94 10.24 -5.05
C LEU A 97 16.25 10.90 -3.85
N LEU A 98 17.03 11.07 -2.78
CA LEU A 98 16.57 11.66 -1.52
C LEU A 98 15.93 13.04 -1.73
N GLY A 99 14.82 13.27 -1.03
CA GLY A 99 14.04 14.51 -1.11
C GLY A 99 12.91 14.47 -2.14
N SER A 100 12.82 13.43 -2.95
CA SER A 100 11.64 13.10 -3.75
C SER A 100 10.74 12.07 -3.04
N ASP A 101 9.58 11.76 -3.60
CA ASP A 101 8.68 10.69 -3.14
C ASP A 101 9.20 9.31 -3.60
N THR A 102 10.34 8.92 -3.03
CA THR A 102 11.12 7.73 -3.45
C THR A 102 10.28 6.46 -3.41
N ASP A 103 9.53 6.27 -2.33
CA ASP A 103 8.84 5.01 -2.05
C ASP A 103 7.68 4.80 -3.03
N THR A 104 6.86 5.82 -3.25
CA THR A 104 5.71 5.73 -4.16
C THR A 104 6.17 5.63 -5.61
N ILE A 105 7.17 6.44 -6.02
CA ILE A 105 7.70 6.40 -7.39
C ILE A 105 8.31 5.04 -7.69
N ALA A 106 9.20 4.53 -6.81
CA ALA A 106 9.85 3.24 -7.00
C ALA A 106 8.83 2.09 -6.98
N THR A 107 7.81 2.15 -6.13
CA THR A 107 6.74 1.13 -6.08
C THR A 107 5.95 1.08 -7.39
N MET A 108 5.50 2.23 -7.90
CA MET A 108 4.74 2.27 -9.16
C MET A 108 5.60 1.85 -10.36
N ALA A 109 6.85 2.32 -10.42
CA ALA A 109 7.80 1.94 -11.47
C ALA A 109 8.11 0.44 -11.43
N GLY A 110 8.30 -0.11 -10.23
CA GLY A 110 8.55 -1.53 -10.01
C GLY A 110 7.37 -2.41 -10.41
N ALA A 111 6.14 -1.99 -10.14
CA ALA A 111 4.94 -2.70 -10.57
C ALA A 111 4.83 -2.75 -12.11
N ILE A 112 5.05 -1.61 -12.80
CA ILE A 112 4.99 -1.54 -14.26
C ILE A 112 6.09 -2.40 -14.89
N MET A 113 7.34 -2.24 -14.45
CA MET A 113 8.46 -3.01 -14.98
C MET A 113 8.31 -4.51 -14.67
N GLY A 114 7.95 -4.85 -13.43
CA GLY A 114 7.74 -6.21 -12.94
C GLY A 114 6.67 -6.98 -13.73
N ALA A 115 5.63 -6.29 -14.21
CA ALA A 115 4.61 -6.89 -15.07
C ALA A 115 5.13 -7.29 -16.48
N THR A 116 6.30 -6.77 -16.89
CA THR A 116 6.86 -6.98 -18.24
C THR A 116 8.11 -7.86 -18.27
N ILE A 117 8.61 -8.29 -17.11
CA ILE A 117 9.84 -9.06 -16.96
C ILE A 117 9.61 -10.31 -16.12
N ASN A 118 10.47 -11.31 -16.29
CA ASN A 118 10.45 -12.55 -15.50
C ASN A 118 11.66 -12.67 -14.57
N VAL A 119 12.19 -11.54 -14.11
CA VAL A 119 13.39 -11.47 -13.25
C VAL A 119 12.97 -10.97 -11.89
N GLU A 120 13.29 -11.74 -10.85
CA GLU A 120 13.10 -11.32 -9.46
C GLU A 120 14.15 -10.27 -9.06
N PRO A 121 13.82 -9.35 -8.12
CA PRO A 121 14.81 -8.44 -7.57
C PRO A 121 15.94 -9.22 -6.90
N PRO A 122 17.22 -8.79 -7.06
CA PRO A 122 18.36 -9.48 -6.47
C PRO A 122 18.42 -9.33 -4.93
N GLU A 123 17.77 -8.32 -4.37
CA GLU A 123 17.67 -8.11 -2.93
C GLU A 123 16.65 -9.02 -2.26
N GLN A 124 16.82 -9.25 -0.96
CA GLN A 124 15.80 -9.94 -0.16
C GLN A 124 14.62 -9.00 0.11
N VAL A 125 13.47 -9.31 -0.49
CA VAL A 125 12.22 -8.57 -0.27
C VAL A 125 11.50 -9.12 0.97
N ALA A 126 11.13 -8.22 1.88
CA ALA A 126 10.32 -8.57 3.05
C ALA A 126 8.97 -9.15 2.60
N ASP A 127 8.50 -10.19 3.31
CA ASP A 127 7.22 -10.84 3.05
C ASP A 127 7.05 -11.38 1.62
N MET A 128 8.15 -11.72 0.92
CA MET A 128 8.12 -12.24 -0.46
C MET A 128 7.09 -13.37 -0.65
N LYS A 129 7.03 -14.33 0.28
CA LYS A 129 6.07 -15.44 0.22
C LYS A 129 4.62 -14.94 0.21
N TYR A 130 4.29 -13.95 1.03
CA TYR A 130 2.96 -13.33 1.05
C TYR A 130 2.68 -12.62 -0.27
N LEU A 131 3.61 -11.81 -0.77
CA LEU A 131 3.48 -11.11 -2.05
C LEU A 131 3.26 -12.08 -3.23
N THR A 132 4.01 -13.19 -3.29
CA THR A 132 3.82 -14.22 -4.31
C THR A 132 2.45 -14.89 -4.21
N ASN A 133 1.99 -15.20 -2.99
CA ASN A 133 0.67 -15.80 -2.78
C ASN A 133 -0.47 -14.83 -3.17
N GLU A 134 -0.32 -13.55 -2.85
CA GLU A 134 -1.23 -12.48 -3.24
C GLU A 134 -1.30 -12.34 -4.76
N ALA A 135 -0.15 -12.29 -5.44
CA ALA A 135 -0.09 -12.25 -6.91
C ALA A 135 -0.79 -13.46 -7.55
N LYS A 136 -0.56 -14.67 -7.02
CA LYS A 136 -1.27 -15.89 -7.48
C LYS A 136 -2.77 -15.80 -7.25
N ARG A 137 -3.21 -15.27 -6.10
CA ARG A 137 -4.64 -15.09 -5.80
C ARG A 137 -5.28 -14.10 -6.77
N LEU A 138 -4.64 -12.95 -7.02
CA LEU A 138 -5.14 -11.95 -7.97
C LEU A 138 -5.20 -12.50 -9.40
N PHE A 139 -4.23 -13.32 -9.80
CA PHE A 139 -4.26 -14.02 -11.09
C PHE A 139 -5.43 -15.00 -11.19
N ALA A 140 -5.68 -15.81 -10.16
CA ALA A 140 -6.82 -16.72 -10.11
C ALA A 140 -8.16 -15.94 -10.17
N ILE A 141 -8.30 -14.83 -9.44
CA ILE A 141 -9.45 -13.92 -9.53
C ILE A 141 -9.64 -13.41 -10.97
N SER A 142 -8.56 -13.04 -11.65
CA SER A 142 -8.63 -12.55 -13.04
C SER A 142 -9.09 -13.62 -14.05
N ASN A 143 -9.02 -14.90 -13.68
CA ASN A 143 -9.52 -16.04 -14.45
C ASN A 143 -10.89 -16.53 -13.94
N ASP A 144 -11.61 -15.72 -13.14
CA ASP A 144 -12.90 -16.05 -12.53
C ASP A 144 -12.87 -17.31 -11.64
N GLU A 145 -11.71 -17.71 -11.13
CA GLU A 145 -11.58 -18.82 -10.20
C GLU A 145 -12.08 -18.43 -8.80
N ASN A 146 -12.65 -19.41 -8.09
CA ASN A 146 -13.07 -19.20 -6.71
C ASN A 146 -11.85 -19.29 -5.77
N VAL A 147 -11.49 -18.16 -5.18
CA VAL A 147 -10.38 -18.05 -4.23
C VAL A 147 -10.90 -17.78 -2.82
N GLU A 148 -10.16 -18.27 -1.82
CA GLU A 148 -10.45 -17.93 -0.43
C GLU A 148 -10.21 -16.44 -0.18
N ASN A 149 -11.20 -15.78 0.43
CA ASN A 149 -11.08 -14.39 0.85
C ASN A 149 -10.44 -14.28 2.22
N GLN A 150 -9.71 -13.17 2.43
CA GLN A 150 -9.28 -12.78 3.76
C GLN A 150 -10.50 -12.62 4.66
N SER A 151 -10.43 -13.22 5.83
CA SER A 151 -11.49 -13.12 6.82
C SER A 151 -11.35 -11.79 7.56
N TYR A 152 -12.46 -11.09 7.73
CA TYR A 152 -12.55 -9.88 8.55
C TYR A 152 -13.43 -10.17 9.77
N PRO A 153 -13.30 -9.40 10.86
CA PRO A 153 -14.26 -9.46 11.95
C PRO A 153 -15.67 -9.13 11.46
N ASP A 154 -16.66 -9.56 12.21
CA ASP A 154 -18.04 -9.16 11.96
C ASP A 154 -18.16 -7.65 12.18
N MET A 155 -18.34 -6.88 11.09
CA MET A 155 -18.39 -5.42 11.15
C MET A 155 -19.53 -4.87 12.03
N LEU A 156 -20.58 -5.66 12.30
CA LEU A 156 -21.68 -5.24 13.17
C LEU A 156 -21.32 -5.32 14.65
N TYR A 157 -20.44 -6.26 15.02
CA TYR A 157 -20.07 -6.54 16.42
C TYR A 157 -18.61 -6.21 16.74
N TRP A 158 -17.83 -5.82 15.73
CA TRP A 158 -16.43 -5.50 15.90
C TRP A 158 -16.27 -4.26 16.79
N GLU A 159 -15.57 -4.44 17.92
CA GLU A 159 -15.19 -3.36 18.82
C GLU A 159 -13.70 -3.06 18.62
N PRO A 160 -13.33 -2.11 17.74
CA PRO A 160 -11.92 -1.83 17.47
C PRO A 160 -11.21 -1.35 18.75
N PRO A 161 -9.93 -1.73 18.93
CA PRO A 161 -9.16 -1.30 20.09
C PRO A 161 -9.04 0.22 20.13
N GLN A 162 -9.39 0.82 21.27
CA GLN A 162 -9.35 2.26 21.48
C GLN A 162 -7.93 2.84 21.51
N THR A 163 -6.92 1.99 21.75
CA THR A 163 -5.52 2.39 21.77
C THR A 163 -4.65 1.42 20.98
N GLN A 164 -3.64 1.94 20.28
CA GLN A 164 -2.70 1.12 19.50
C GLN A 164 -2.04 0.01 20.33
N ILE A 165 -1.76 0.27 21.61
CA ILE A 165 -1.08 -0.68 22.50
C ILE A 165 -1.93 -1.88 22.90
N ASP A 166 -3.25 -1.80 22.68
CA ASP A 166 -4.23 -2.85 22.95
C ASP A 166 -4.56 -3.70 21.71
N VAL A 167 -4.01 -3.38 20.53
CA VAL A 167 -4.27 -4.11 19.27
C VAL A 167 -3.87 -5.60 19.36
N VAL A 168 -2.78 -5.89 20.08
CA VAL A 168 -2.31 -7.26 20.31
C VAL A 168 -2.80 -7.76 21.66
N GLY A 169 -3.36 -8.97 21.66
CA GLY A 169 -3.78 -9.62 22.90
C GLY A 169 -3.65 -11.12 22.88
N LYS A 170 -4.34 -11.76 23.82
CA LYS A 170 -4.42 -13.22 23.96
C LYS A 170 -5.85 -13.70 23.81
N TYR A 171 -6.06 -14.75 23.02
CA TYR A 171 -7.30 -15.51 22.96
C TYR A 171 -6.97 -17.00 23.05
N LYS A 172 -7.56 -17.71 24.02
CA LYS A 172 -7.26 -19.14 24.29
C LYS A 172 -5.75 -19.43 24.32
N ASP A 173 -4.99 -18.61 25.05
CA ASP A 173 -3.52 -18.63 25.17
C ASP A 173 -2.70 -18.35 23.90
N LYS A 174 -3.35 -18.18 22.75
CA LYS A 174 -2.69 -17.79 21.50
C LYS A 174 -2.56 -16.28 21.38
N TRP A 175 -1.50 -15.84 20.72
CA TRP A 175 -1.32 -14.44 20.36
C TRP A 175 -2.25 -14.11 19.19
N VAL A 176 -2.96 -13.00 19.33
CA VAL A 176 -3.88 -12.52 18.30
C VAL A 176 -3.70 -11.03 18.07
N ILE A 177 -3.86 -10.61 16.82
CA ILE A 177 -4.02 -9.23 16.43
C ILE A 177 -5.51 -9.02 16.17
N GLN A 178 -6.13 -8.15 16.97
CA GLN A 178 -7.54 -7.81 16.81
C GLN A 178 -7.79 -7.33 15.39
N GLY A 179 -8.75 -7.93 14.69
CA GLY A 179 -8.99 -7.65 13.27
C GLY A 179 -8.29 -8.57 12.28
N LEU A 180 -7.14 -9.16 12.62
CA LEU A 180 -6.28 -9.89 11.68
C LEU A 180 -6.06 -11.36 12.04
N GLY A 181 -6.49 -11.80 13.23
CA GLY A 181 -6.49 -13.21 13.64
C GLY A 181 -5.26 -13.62 14.44
N GLU A 182 -4.90 -14.90 14.38
CA GLU A 182 -3.76 -15.44 15.11
C GLU A 182 -2.45 -14.88 14.55
N ALA A 183 -1.47 -14.68 15.44
CA ALA A 183 -0.17 -14.14 15.08
C ALA A 183 0.92 -14.82 15.89
N THR A 184 2.07 -15.09 15.27
CA THR A 184 3.24 -15.65 15.97
C THR A 184 4.17 -14.52 16.40
N PRO A 185 4.53 -14.41 17.69
CA PRO A 185 5.46 -13.38 18.15
C PRO A 185 6.87 -13.64 17.61
N GLY A 186 7.48 -12.60 17.05
CA GLY A 186 8.89 -12.54 16.68
C GLY A 186 9.71 -11.70 17.65
N ASP A 187 10.77 -11.07 17.15
CA ASP A 187 11.74 -10.34 17.96
C ASP A 187 11.20 -9.06 18.60
N ILE A 188 11.63 -8.80 19.83
CA ILE A 188 11.39 -7.53 20.52
C ILE A 188 12.52 -6.57 20.17
N VAL A 189 12.19 -5.49 19.46
CA VAL A 189 13.17 -4.48 19.01
C VAL A 189 13.29 -3.29 19.95
N GLY A 190 12.36 -3.14 20.90
CA GLY A 190 12.41 -2.03 21.85
C GLY A 190 11.46 -2.22 23.03
N LYS A 191 11.79 -1.57 24.16
CA LYS A 191 10.97 -1.57 25.37
C LYS A 191 10.93 -0.17 25.98
N LYS A 192 9.78 0.22 26.53
CA LYS A 192 9.62 1.42 27.33
C LYS A 192 9.00 1.04 28.67
N GLY A 193 9.73 1.33 29.75
CA GLY A 193 9.26 1.13 31.13
C GLY A 193 8.27 2.22 31.58
N GLY A 194 7.64 1.99 32.74
CA GLY A 194 6.67 2.91 33.35
C GLY A 194 5.37 2.21 33.75
N ARG A 195 4.37 3.02 34.15
CA ARG A 195 3.05 2.53 34.61
C ARG A 195 2.30 1.74 33.52
N ASP A 196 2.53 2.08 32.25
CA ASP A 196 2.10 1.31 31.08
C ASP A 196 3.33 0.82 30.30
N SER A 197 3.96 -0.26 30.78
CA SER A 197 5.11 -0.84 30.09
C SER A 197 4.73 -1.30 28.69
N THR A 198 5.48 -0.86 27.68
CA THR A 198 5.23 -1.16 26.27
C THR A 198 6.45 -1.78 25.63
N VAL A 199 6.21 -2.60 24.61
CA VAL A 199 7.25 -3.24 23.81
C VAL A 199 6.92 -3.08 22.33
N TRP A 200 7.96 -2.90 21.53
CA TRP A 200 7.90 -2.99 20.08
C TRP A 200 8.35 -4.39 19.70
N GLN A 201 7.46 -5.13 19.07
CA GLN A 201 7.71 -6.53 18.74
C GLN A 201 7.18 -6.85 17.35
N TRP A 202 7.98 -7.60 16.59
CA TRP A 202 7.55 -8.19 15.32
C TRP A 202 6.52 -9.30 15.56
N PHE A 203 5.52 -9.38 14.70
CA PHE A 203 4.55 -10.47 14.65
C PHE A 203 4.43 -10.97 13.21
N HIS A 204 4.23 -12.28 13.06
CA HIS A 204 3.98 -12.92 11.78
C HIS A 204 2.54 -13.41 11.76
N LEU A 205 1.75 -12.90 10.81
CA LEU A 205 0.35 -13.28 10.61
C LEU A 205 0.26 -14.64 9.92
N GLU A 206 -0.84 -15.38 10.14
CA GLU A 206 -1.04 -16.70 9.51
C GLU A 206 -0.96 -16.66 7.98
N PHE A 207 -1.39 -15.55 7.37
CA PHE A 207 -1.33 -15.36 5.92
C PHE A 207 0.06 -14.90 5.42
N GLY A 208 1.05 -14.73 6.31
CA GLY A 208 2.46 -14.59 5.95
C GLY A 208 3.03 -13.17 6.00
N GLN A 209 2.22 -12.15 6.27
CA GLN A 209 2.69 -10.78 6.45
C GLN A 209 3.35 -10.58 7.82
N SER A 210 4.43 -9.79 7.85
CA SER A 210 5.13 -9.39 9.07
C SER A 210 4.73 -7.97 9.47
N VAL A 211 4.44 -7.76 10.76
CA VAL A 211 4.02 -6.46 11.28
C VAL A 211 4.77 -6.10 12.56
N LEU A 212 5.30 -4.88 12.61
CA LEU A 212 5.92 -4.34 13.82
C LEU A 212 4.87 -3.62 14.66
N ILE A 213 4.61 -4.12 15.87
CA ILE A 213 3.55 -3.57 16.72
C ILE A 213 4.11 -3.08 18.05
N LYS A 214 3.70 -1.84 18.41
CA LYS A 214 3.83 -1.32 19.77
C LYS A 214 2.67 -1.86 20.61
N ARG A 215 2.95 -2.73 21.56
CA ARG A 215 1.94 -3.37 22.43
C ARG A 215 2.25 -3.19 23.92
N ARG A 216 1.27 -3.46 24.78
CA ARG A 216 1.53 -3.64 26.23
C ARG A 216 2.48 -4.79 26.47
N HIS A 217 3.37 -4.68 27.46
CA HIS A 217 4.25 -5.77 27.87
C HIS A 217 3.44 -7.01 28.29
N MET A 218 2.39 -6.77 29.09
CA MET A 218 1.38 -7.76 29.45
C MET A 218 0.13 -7.54 28.56
N PRO A 219 -0.13 -8.42 27.58
CA PRO A 219 -1.29 -8.31 26.69
C PRO A 219 -2.61 -8.52 27.44
N LYS A 220 -3.67 -7.87 26.98
CA LYS A 220 -5.04 -8.12 27.46
C LYS A 220 -5.62 -9.38 26.82
N VAL A 221 -6.64 -9.94 27.45
CA VAL A 221 -7.49 -10.95 26.82
C VAL A 221 -8.35 -10.28 25.76
N VAL A 222 -8.41 -10.89 24.58
CA VAL A 222 -9.20 -10.43 23.44
C VAL A 222 -10.50 -11.21 23.38
N LYS A 223 -11.60 -10.51 23.11
CA LYS A 223 -12.91 -11.11 22.90
C LYS A 223 -13.00 -11.77 21.53
N GLU A 224 -13.87 -12.77 21.41
CA GLU A 224 -14.06 -13.50 20.15
C GLU A 224 -14.61 -12.59 19.04
N GLU A 225 -15.47 -11.61 19.38
CA GLU A 225 -16.03 -10.64 18.44
C GLU A 225 -14.97 -9.83 17.68
N ASN A 226 -13.76 -9.71 18.25
CA ASN A 226 -12.65 -8.96 17.67
C ASN A 226 -11.70 -9.81 16.83
N LEU A 227 -12.03 -11.09 16.63
CA LEU A 227 -11.31 -11.99 15.73
C LEU A 227 -12.02 -12.04 14.37
N PRO A 228 -11.26 -12.33 13.29
CA PRO A 228 -11.86 -12.62 11.99
C PRO A 228 -12.89 -13.75 12.06
N VAL A 229 -14.02 -13.57 11.37
CA VAL A 229 -15.00 -14.65 11.20
C VAL A 229 -14.39 -15.65 10.23
N LYS A 230 -14.09 -16.87 10.68
CA LYS A 230 -13.59 -17.91 9.78
C LYS A 230 -14.67 -18.23 8.75
N ASN A 231 -14.44 -17.86 7.50
CA ASN A 231 -15.32 -18.23 6.39
C ASN A 231 -15.34 -19.76 6.29
N VAL A 232 -16.47 -20.37 6.65
CA VAL A 232 -16.74 -21.76 6.29
C VAL A 232 -16.88 -21.79 4.77
N SER A 233 -16.05 -22.60 4.11
CA SER A 233 -16.11 -22.80 2.65
C SER A 233 -17.56 -23.01 2.20
N ILE A 234 -17.98 -22.28 1.16
CA ILE A 234 -19.36 -22.29 0.62
C ILE A 234 -19.81 -23.71 0.22
N SER A 235 -18.88 -24.65 0.03
CA SER A 235 -19.16 -26.07 -0.15
C SER A 235 -19.96 -26.72 0.99
N ALA A 236 -19.85 -26.24 2.24
CA ALA A 236 -20.60 -26.77 3.37
C ALA A 236 -21.98 -26.11 3.59
N GLN A 237 -22.23 -24.95 2.97
CA GLN A 237 -23.54 -24.27 3.09
C GLN A 237 -24.64 -24.93 2.24
N ASN A 238 -24.28 -25.76 1.26
CA ASN A 238 -25.25 -26.52 0.48
C ASN A 238 -25.77 -27.79 1.18
N GLU A 239 -25.15 -28.23 2.29
CA GLU A 239 -25.62 -29.40 3.07
C GLU A 239 -26.48 -29.03 4.27
N LEU A 240 -26.46 -27.77 4.72
CA LEU A 240 -27.30 -27.27 5.80
C LEU A 240 -28.17 -26.14 5.26
N GLY A 241 -29.29 -26.52 4.66
CA GLY A 241 -30.27 -25.60 4.07
C GLY A 241 -30.82 -24.60 5.08
N THR A 242 -30.21 -23.41 5.16
CA THR A 242 -30.84 -22.19 5.64
C THR A 242 -30.34 -21.01 4.82
N SER A 243 -31.05 -20.73 3.73
CA SER A 243 -30.86 -19.54 2.91
C SER A 243 -31.12 -18.27 3.72
N LYS A 244 -30.06 -17.53 4.06
CA LYS A 244 -30.12 -16.07 4.15
C LYS A 244 -29.08 -15.50 3.21
N GLN A 245 -29.52 -15.27 1.98
CA GLN A 245 -28.79 -14.45 1.01
C GLN A 245 -28.73 -13.01 1.56
N TYR A 246 -27.57 -12.60 2.05
CA TYR A 246 -27.24 -11.19 2.09
C TYR A 246 -26.64 -10.85 0.72
N ARG A 247 -27.44 -10.18 -0.12
CA ARG A 247 -26.94 -9.50 -1.31
C ARG A 247 -26.17 -8.26 -0.86
N VAL A 248 -24.96 -8.11 -1.37
CA VAL A 248 -24.14 -6.89 -1.35
C VAL A 248 -24.83 -5.82 -2.18
#